data_AF-A0A842P5S9-F1
#
_entry.id   AF-A0A842P5S9-F1
#
_cell.length_a   1.000
_cell.length_b   1.000
_cell.length_c   1.000
_cell.angle_alpha   90.00
_cell.angle_beta   90.00
_cell.angle_gamma   90.00
#
_symmetry.space_group_name_H-M   'P 1'
#
loop_
_entity.id
_entity.type
_entity.pdbx_description
1 polymer ?
#
loop_
_entity_poly.entity_id
_entity_poly.type
_entity_poly.pdbx_seq_one_letter_code
_entity_poly.pdbx_strand_id
1 'polypeptide(L)'
;MKTSIFIIIVLLSGAFAGLVHGTVNFAIVEPYLDQAIGIENQNLFESGEEEDTPEFWVEYEGYRMWQKSGQILAGVILGTSVGALFGIVFALSKNSLPGNHDVKKSMLLAGIMWFTLYLIPFLKYPA
;
A
#
# COMPACT_ATOMS: atom_id res chain seq x y z
N MET A 1 -27.87 -0.49 -10.47
CA MET A 1 -27.43 0.28 -9.28
C MET A 1 -27.33 1.75 -9.66
N LYS A 2 -27.72 2.68 -8.77
CA LYS A 2 -27.54 4.13 -9.01
C LYS A 2 -26.04 4.45 -9.03
N THR A 3 -25.59 5.33 -9.94
CA THR A 3 -24.17 5.69 -10.10
C THR A 3 -23.52 6.14 -8.79
N SER A 4 -24.22 6.94 -7.98
CA SER A 4 -23.70 7.41 -6.69
C SER A 4 -23.43 6.25 -5.71
N ILE A 5 -24.30 5.24 -5.70
CA ILE A 5 -24.13 4.06 -4.83
C ILE A 5 -22.92 3.24 -5.29
N PHE A 6 -22.73 3.07 -6.61
CA PHE A 6 -21.55 2.41 -7.16
C PHE A 6 -20.25 3.08 -6.72
N ILE A 7 -20.17 4.40 -6.88
CA ILE A 7 -18.98 5.19 -6.52
C ILE A 7 -18.68 5.05 -5.03
N ILE A 8 -19.69 5.20 -4.16
CA ILE A 8 -19.52 5.06 -2.71
C ILE A 8 -18.98 3.68 -2.34
N ILE A 9 -19.57 2.60 -2.90
CA ILE A 9 -19.13 1.23 -2.61
C ILE A 9 -17.68 1.03 -3.03
N VAL A 10 -17.32 1.48 -4.24
CA VAL A 10 -15.95 1.31 -4.76
C VAL A 10 -14.93 2.06 -3.90
N LEU A 11 -15.21 3.32 -3.55
CA LEU A 11 -14.30 4.12 -2.74
C LEU A 11 -14.14 3.56 -1.32
N LEU A 12 -15.25 3.18 -0.67
CA LEU A 12 -15.20 2.57 0.67
C LEU A 12 -14.51 1.20 0.66
N SER A 13 -14.75 0.38 -0.37
CA SER A 13 -14.07 -0.91 -0.51
C SER A 13 -12.57 -0.73 -0.71
N GLY A 14 -12.16 0.24 -1.54
CA GLY A 14 -10.76 0.61 -1.72
C GLY A 14 -10.12 1.13 -0.44
N ALA A 15 -10.78 2.06 0.26
CA ALA A 15 -10.30 2.58 1.53
C ALA A 15 -10.13 1.49 2.58
N PHE A 16 -11.08 0.56 2.68
CA PHE A 16 -11.01 -0.58 3.59
C PHE A 16 -9.88 -1.54 3.23
N ALA A 17 -9.70 -1.87 1.94
CA ALA A 17 -8.57 -2.67 1.48
C ALA A 17 -7.22 -1.99 1.79
N GLY A 18 -7.15 -0.67 1.61
CA GLY A 18 -5.99 0.14 1.96
C GLY A 18 -5.68 0.17 3.46
N LEU A 19 -6.72 0.25 4.30
CA LEU A 19 -6.59 0.15 5.75
C LEU A 19 -6.01 -1.20 6.16
N VAL A 20 -6.57 -2.29 5.62
CA VAL A 20 -6.06 -3.65 5.86
C VAL A 20 -4.61 -3.76 5.42
N HIS A 21 -4.28 -3.28 4.22
CA HIS A 21 -2.92 -3.30 3.69
C HIS A 21 -1.94 -2.53 4.59
N GLY A 22 -2.24 -1.27 4.93
CA GLY A 22 -1.38 -0.44 5.76
C GLY A 22 -1.20 -1.01 7.18
N THR A 23 -2.25 -1.58 7.75
CA THR A 23 -2.20 -2.22 9.09
C THR A 23 -1.37 -3.49 9.08
N VAL A 24 -1.54 -4.34 8.06
CA VAL A 24 -0.73 -5.56 7.91
C VAL A 24 0.74 -5.21 7.69
N ASN A 25 1.03 -4.20 6.85
CA ASN A 25 2.39 -3.72 6.66
C ASN A 25 2.98 -3.20 7.97
N PHE A 26 2.20 -2.45 8.76
CA PHE A 26 2.64 -1.95 10.05
C PHE A 26 2.92 -3.07 11.05
N ALA A 27 2.06 -4.09 11.12
CA ALA A 27 2.22 -5.18 12.07
C ALA A 27 3.34 -6.17 11.71
N ILE A 28 3.54 -6.42 10.41
CA ILE A 28 4.46 -7.46 9.95
C ILE A 28 5.79 -6.91 9.48
N VAL A 29 5.80 -5.81 8.72
CA VAL A 29 7.02 -5.33 8.02
C VAL A 29 7.84 -4.39 8.90
N GLU A 30 7.20 -3.49 9.66
CA GLU A 30 7.91 -2.53 10.51
C GLU A 30 8.92 -3.16 11.50
N PRO A 31 8.64 -4.30 12.16
CA PRO A 31 9.63 -4.93 13.02
C PRO A 31 10.92 -5.34 12.30
N TYR A 32 10.83 -5.78 11.04
CA TYR A 32 12.01 -6.09 10.23
C TYR A 32 12.70 -4.83 9.74
N LEU A 33 11.91 -3.80 9.38
CA LEU A 33 12.44 -2.50 8.97
C LEU A 33 13.24 -1.85 10.10
N ASP A 34 12.71 -1.89 11.33
CA ASP A 34 13.40 -1.38 12.52
C ASP A 34 14.71 -2.11 12.80
N GLN A 35 14.73 -3.44 12.63
CA GLN A 35 15.95 -4.23 12.80
C GLN A 35 16.99 -3.89 11.73
N ALA A 36 16.58 -3.78 10.46
CA ALA A 36 17.47 -3.44 9.36
C ALA A 36 18.06 -2.03 9.55
N ILE A 37 17.23 -1.04 9.85
CA ILE A 37 17.67 0.34 10.10
C ILE A 37 18.58 0.40 11.33
N GLY A 38 18.31 -0.39 12.37
CA GLY A 38 19.19 -0.49 13.54
C GLY A 38 20.60 -0.98 13.19
N ILE A 39 20.71 -1.95 12.26
CA ILE A 39 21.99 -2.43 11.75
C ILE A 39 22.66 -1.35 10.87
N GLU A 40 21.90 -0.64 10.04
CA GLU A 40 22.42 0.47 9.24
C GLU A 40 22.99 1.60 10.11
N ASN A 41 22.29 2.00 11.18
CA ASN A 41 22.77 3.00 12.12
C ASN A 41 24.05 2.56 12.83
N GLN A 42 24.15 1.29 13.24
CA GLN A 42 25.39 0.74 13.82
C GLN A 42 26.57 0.87 12.87
N ASN A 43 26.37 0.52 11.59
CA ASN A 43 27.40 0.65 10.58
C ASN A 43 27.82 2.12 10.35
N LEU A 44 26.88 3.08 10.42
CA LEU A 44 27.16 4.51 10.31
C LEU A 44 28.03 5.01 11.48
N PHE A 45 27.78 4.52 12.69
CA PHE A 45 28.59 4.87 13.86
C PHE A 45 29.99 4.25 13.78
N GLU A 46 30.10 3.00 13.29
CA GLU A 46 31.39 2.31 13.11
C GLU A 46 32.24 2.94 12.01
N SER A 47 31.64 3.42 10.93
CA SER A 47 32.34 4.12 9.85
C SER A 47 32.72 5.56 10.21
N GLY A 48 32.13 6.12 11.27
CA GLY A 48 32.28 7.51 11.67
C GLY A 48 31.53 8.49 10.76
N GLU A 49 30.57 8.00 9.97
CA GLU A 49 29.67 8.85 9.17
C GLU A 49 28.63 9.57 10.06
N GLU A 50 28.28 8.98 11.20
CA GLU A 50 27.40 9.56 12.23
C GLU A 50 27.95 9.30 13.64
N GLU A 51 27.46 10.06 14.63
CA GLU A 51 27.84 9.89 16.04
C GLU A 51 26.68 9.32 16.88
N ASP A 52 26.97 8.28 17.67
CA ASP A 52 26.02 7.67 18.63
C ASP A 52 25.79 8.62 19.82
N THR A 53 24.89 9.58 19.62
CA THR A 53 24.60 10.67 20.56
C THR A 53 23.12 10.68 20.95
N PRO A 54 22.77 11.18 22.14
CA PRO A 54 21.37 11.38 22.52
C PRO A 54 20.59 12.24 21.52
N GLU A 55 21.23 13.25 20.92
CA GLU A 55 20.63 14.14 19.94
C GLU A 55 20.22 13.38 18.66
N PHE A 56 21.08 12.49 18.17
CA PHE A 56 20.77 11.62 17.03
C PHE A 56 19.51 10.79 17.29
N TRP A 57 19.42 10.15 18.46
CA TRP A 57 18.29 9.28 18.79
C TRP A 57 16.96 10.03 18.92
N VAL A 58 16.98 11.27 19.41
CA VAL A 58 15.78 12.13 19.45
C VAL A 58 15.27 12.43 18.04
N GLU A 59 16.15 12.77 17.11
CA GLU A 59 15.78 13.02 15.72
C GLU A 59 15.27 11.75 15.03
N TYR A 60 16.03 10.65 15.20
CA TYR A 60 15.67 9.34 14.68
C TYR A 60 14.27 8.91 15.13
N GLU A 61 13.99 8.94 16.43
CA GLU A 61 12.68 8.56 16.98
C GLU A 61 11.56 9.47 16.47
N GLY A 62 11.81 10.78 16.37
CA GLY A 62 10.87 11.73 15.79
C GLY A 62 10.50 11.38 14.35
N TYR A 63 11.50 11.08 13.52
CA TYR A 63 11.29 10.71 12.13
C TYR A 63 10.58 9.35 11.99
N ARG A 64 11.00 8.34 12.75
CA ARG A 64 10.37 7.01 12.74
C ARG A 64 8.92 7.07 13.21
N MET A 65 8.60 7.88 14.21
CA MET A 65 7.21 8.08 14.66
C MET A 65 6.33 8.67 13.53
N TRP A 66 6.83 9.68 12.82
CA TRP A 66 6.14 10.27 11.67
C TRP A 66 5.92 9.25 10.55
N GLN A 67 6.95 8.51 10.15
CA GLN A 67 6.84 7.50 9.10
C GLN A 67 5.82 6.41 9.44
N LYS A 68 5.93 5.84 10.64
CA LYS A 68 5.06 4.76 11.14
C LYS A 68 3.60 5.19 11.24
N SER A 69 3.35 6.37 11.79
CA SER A 69 1.99 6.90 11.93
C SER A 69 1.36 7.25 10.57
N GLY A 70 2.16 7.79 9.64
CA GLY A 70 1.72 8.09 8.28
C GLY A 70 1.45 6.86 7.42
N GLN A 71 2.09 5.72 7.70
CA GLN A 71 1.98 4.51 6.89
C GLN A 71 0.55 3.99 6.72
N ILE A 72 -0.22 3.92 7.81
CA ILE A 72 -1.61 3.41 7.75
C ILE A 72 -2.49 4.34 6.92
N LEU A 73 -2.36 5.65 7.14
CA LEU A 73 -3.08 6.66 6.36
C LEU A 73 -2.69 6.61 4.87
N ALA A 74 -1.40 6.49 4.57
CA ALA A 74 -0.91 6.30 3.21
C ALA A 74 -1.49 5.03 2.57
N GLY A 75 -1.60 3.93 3.32
CA GLY A 75 -2.28 2.71 2.89
C GLY A 75 -3.75 2.95 2.51
N VAL A 76 -4.51 3.68 3.32
CA VAL A 76 -5.91 4.05 3.03
C VAL A 76 -6.02 4.90 1.76
N ILE A 77 -5.16 5.90 1.60
CA ILE A 77 -5.12 6.77 0.40
C ILE A 77 -4.80 5.94 -0.84
N LEU A 78 -3.81 5.05 -0.76
CA LEU A 78 -3.45 4.13 -1.84
C LEU A 78 -4.61 3.21 -2.20
N GLY A 79 -5.22 2.56 -1.22
CA GLY A 79 -6.35 1.65 -1.44
C GLY A 79 -7.55 2.37 -2.05
N THR A 80 -7.86 3.58 -1.59
CA THR A 80 -8.91 4.43 -2.17
C THR A 80 -8.63 4.76 -3.63
N SER A 81 -7.38 5.13 -3.95
CA SER A 81 -6.93 5.43 -5.31
C SER A 81 -7.06 4.21 -6.23
N VAL A 82 -6.61 3.04 -5.77
CA VAL A 82 -6.72 1.77 -6.51
C VAL A 82 -8.18 1.36 -6.68
N GLY A 83 -9.01 1.54 -5.64
CA GLY A 83 -10.45 1.33 -5.72
C GLY A 83 -11.09 2.21 -6.79
N ALA A 84 -10.81 3.52 -6.78
CA ALA A 84 -11.30 4.45 -7.79
C ALA A 84 -10.90 4.03 -9.22
N LEU A 85 -9.62 3.68 -9.43
CA LEU A 85 -9.13 3.16 -10.70
C LEU A 85 -9.89 1.90 -11.13
N PHE A 86 -10.05 0.94 -10.22
CA PHE A 86 -10.82 -0.29 -10.46
C PHE A 86 -12.25 0.04 -10.89
N GLY A 87 -12.92 0.96 -10.19
CA GLY A 87 -14.29 1.38 -10.52
C GLY A 87 -14.41 1.99 -11.91
N ILE A 88 -13.48 2.86 -12.29
CA ILE A 88 -13.42 3.47 -13.63
C ILE A 88 -13.24 2.39 -14.69
N VAL A 89 -12.24 1.53 -14.54
CA VAL A 89 -11.94 0.47 -15.52
C VAL A 89 -13.10 -0.51 -15.60
N PHE A 90 -13.71 -0.90 -14.48
CA PHE A 90 -14.87 -1.80 -14.47
C PHE A 90 -16.07 -1.17 -15.18
N ALA A 91 -16.38 0.10 -14.91
CA ALA A 91 -17.49 0.78 -15.56
C ALA A 91 -17.34 0.86 -17.08
N LEU A 92 -16.10 1.07 -17.57
CA LEU A 92 -15.78 1.16 -19.00
C LEU A 92 -15.69 -0.22 -19.68
N SER A 93 -15.27 -1.26 -18.97
CA SER A 93 -14.97 -2.58 -19.55
C SER A 93 -16.03 -3.65 -19.31
N LYS A 94 -17.02 -3.43 -18.42
CA LYS A 94 -17.99 -4.46 -18.00
C LYS A 94 -18.74 -5.16 -19.14
N ASN A 95 -18.94 -4.49 -20.27
CA ASN A 95 -19.65 -5.08 -21.42
C ASN A 95 -18.74 -5.96 -22.28
N SER A 96 -17.43 -5.77 -22.21
CA SER A 96 -16.42 -6.53 -22.96
C SER A 96 -15.84 -7.69 -22.13
N LEU A 97 -15.97 -7.65 -20.81
CA LEU A 97 -15.50 -8.71 -19.93
C LEU A 97 -16.36 -9.98 -20.05
N PRO A 98 -15.76 -11.18 -20.17
CA PRO A 98 -16.50 -12.42 -20.24
C PRO A 98 -17.20 -12.75 -18.91
N GLY A 99 -18.34 -13.44 -19.00
CA GLY A 99 -19.10 -13.92 -17.85
C GLY A 99 -20.50 -13.32 -17.73
N ASN A 100 -21.35 -14.01 -16.96
CA ASN A 100 -22.79 -13.72 -16.91
C ASN A 100 -23.19 -12.87 -15.69
N HIS A 101 -22.27 -12.63 -14.75
CA HIS A 101 -22.53 -11.90 -13.50
C HIS A 101 -21.41 -10.91 -13.19
N ASP A 102 -21.78 -9.74 -12.68
CA ASP A 102 -20.87 -8.64 -12.36
C ASP A 102 -19.77 -9.04 -11.37
N VAL A 103 -20.07 -9.93 -10.41
CA VAL A 103 -19.08 -10.45 -9.45
C VAL A 103 -17.97 -11.26 -10.15
N LYS A 104 -18.32 -12.07 -11.15
CA LYS A 104 -17.31 -12.85 -11.90
C LYS A 104 -16.44 -11.92 -12.74
N LYS A 105 -17.06 -10.90 -13.36
CA LYS A 105 -16.35 -9.89 -14.14
C LYS A 105 -15.41 -9.06 -13.25
N SER A 106 -15.87 -8.68 -12.05
CA SER A 106 -15.07 -7.89 -11.11
C SER A 106 -13.87 -8.68 -10.60
N MET A 107 -14.05 -9.96 -10.27
CA MET A 107 -12.95 -10.85 -9.87
C MET A 107 -11.92 -11.05 -10.97
N LEU A 108 -12.36 -11.28 -12.21
CA LEU A 108 -11.45 -11.40 -13.36
C LEU A 108 -10.67 -10.11 -13.58
N LEU A 109 -11.35 -8.96 -13.58
CA LEU A 109 -10.70 -7.67 -13.73
C LEU A 109 -9.70 -7.39 -12.61
N ALA A 110 -10.06 -7.71 -11.37
CA ALA A 110 -9.17 -7.55 -10.22
C ALA A 110 -7.90 -8.39 -10.39
N GLY A 111 -8.02 -9.64 -10.86
CA GLY A 111 -6.88 -10.50 -11.19
C GLY A 111 -5.99 -9.91 -12.29
N ILE A 112 -6.58 -9.41 -13.38
CA ILE A 112 -5.85 -8.76 -14.48
C ILE A 112 -5.11 -7.52 -13.98
N MET A 113 -5.80 -6.65 -13.23
CA MET A 113 -5.22 -5.42 -12.70
C MET A 113 -4.11 -5.73 -11.69
N TRP A 114 -4.29 -6.68 -10.79
CA TRP A 114 -3.23 -7.09 -9.85
C TRP A 114 -2.01 -7.64 -10.60
N PHE A 115 -2.22 -8.49 -11.60
CA PHE A 115 -1.12 -9.03 -12.40
C PHE A 115 -0.35 -7.93 -13.14
N THR A 116 -1.07 -6.98 -13.74
CA THR A 116 -0.50 -5.91 -14.56
C THR A 116 0.16 -4.81 -13.73
N LEU A 117 -0.50 -4.38 -12.66
CA LEU A 117 -0.09 -3.23 -11.85
C LEU A 117 0.85 -3.61 -10.71
N TYR A 118 0.84 -4.87 -10.26
CA TYR A 118 1.64 -5.30 -9.11
C TYR A 118 2.61 -6.40 -9.46
N LEU A 119 2.13 -7.56 -9.94
CA LEU A 119 3.01 -8.73 -10.12
C LEU A 119 4.08 -8.51 -11.20
N ILE A 120 3.71 -8.02 -12.39
CA ILE A 120 4.68 -7.76 -13.46
C ILE A 120 5.75 -6.75 -13.01
N PRO A 121 5.38 -5.56 -12.47
CA PRO A 121 6.38 -4.63 -11.95
C PRO A 121 7.27 -5.25 -10.87
N PHE A 122 6.70 -5.97 -9.91
CA PHE A 122 7.44 -6.63 -8.84
C PHE A 122 8.44 -7.66 -9.36
N LEU A 123 8.05 -8.48 -10.35
CA LEU A 123 8.97 -9.45 -10.95
C LEU A 123 10.11 -8.78 -11.72
N LYS A 124 9.86 -7.59 -12.30
CA LYS A 124 10.87 -6.83 -13.05
C LYS A 124 11.80 -6.04 -12.13
N TYR A 125 11.25 -5.49 -11.05
CA TYR A 125 11.94 -4.68 -10.06
C TYR A 125 11.49 -5.17 -8.69
N PRO A 126 12.06 -6.29 -8.20
CA PRO A 126 11.75 -6.75 -6.87
C PRO A 126 12.17 -5.67 -5.88
N ALA A 127 11.21 -5.29 -5.02
CA ALA A 127 11.46 -4.40 -3.90
C ALA A 127 12.32 -5.08 -2.84
#